data_AF-A0A951ZBI9-F1
#
_entry.id   AF-A0A951ZBI9-F1
#
_cell.length_a   1.000
_cell.length_b   1.000
_cell.length_c   1.000
_cell.angle_alpha   90.00
_cell.angle_beta   90.00
_cell.angle_gamma   90.00
#
_symmetry.space_group_name_H-M   'P 1'
#
loop_
_entity.id
_entity.type
_entity.pdbx_description
1 polymer ?
#
loop_
_entity_poly.entity_id
_entity_poly.type
_entity_poly.pdbx_seq_one_letter_code
_entity_poly.pdbx_strand_id
1 'polypeptide(L)'
;MLRAAHIPNLISVLRMLLVVPIVAALLADRVALALALVALAGLSDGLDGFLAKRCGWQSRLGGLLDPLADKLLLVSLFVTLAVLSLLPAWLAAVVVGRDLIIVSGGVAYNSLIGPVQPEPSGASKLNTLAQLLCIASVLFEHASGWRLGP
;
A
#
# COMPACT_ATOMS: atom_id res chain seq x y z
N MET A 1 -8.90 15.26 24.00
CA MET A 1 -7.51 15.77 23.89
C MET A 1 -6.72 14.79 23.03
N LEU A 2 -6.49 15.11 21.76
CA LEU A 2 -5.69 14.26 20.87
C LEU A 2 -4.22 14.36 21.30
N ARG A 3 -3.67 13.30 21.92
CA ARG A 3 -2.23 13.21 22.20
C ARG A 3 -1.46 13.16 20.87
N ALA A 4 -0.34 13.88 20.77
CA ALA A 4 0.51 13.91 19.56
C ALA A 4 0.96 12.52 19.09
N ALA A 5 0.94 11.52 19.98
CA ALA A 5 1.17 10.10 19.67
C ALA A 5 0.16 9.47 18.70
N HIS A 6 -0.97 10.13 18.39
CA HIS A 6 -1.95 9.63 17.40
C HIS A 6 -1.73 10.19 15.99
N ILE A 7 -0.78 11.10 15.79
CA ILE A 7 -0.50 11.69 14.48
C ILE A 7 -0.16 10.61 13.43
N PRO A 8 0.73 9.63 13.71
CA PRO A 8 1.00 8.55 12.75
C PRO A 8 -0.26 7.78 12.38
N ASN A 9 -1.05 7.36 13.37
CA ASN A 9 -2.30 6.62 13.12
C ASN A 9 -3.31 7.43 12.29
N LEU A 10 -3.38 8.76 12.49
CA LEU A 10 -4.25 9.63 11.70
C LEU A 10 -3.79 9.68 10.24
N ILE A 11 -2.48 9.68 10.00
CA ILE A 11 -1.90 9.64 8.65
C ILE A 11 -2.22 8.30 7.99
N SER A 12 -2.08 7.16 8.67
CA SER A 12 -2.47 5.85 8.13
C SER A 12 -3.96 5.80 7.77
N VAL A 13 -4.84 6.32 8.64
CA VAL A 13 -6.29 6.40 8.37
C VAL A 13 -6.60 7.31 7.19
N LEU A 14 -5.95 8.47 7.12
CA LEU A 14 -6.08 9.39 5.99
C LEU A 14 -5.63 8.71 4.69
N ARG A 15 -4.56 7.91 4.73
CA ARG A 15 -4.07 7.13 3.60
C ARG A 15 -5.09 6.10 3.13
N MET A 16 -5.73 5.38 4.05
CA MET A 16 -6.85 4.48 3.71
C MET A 16 -8.00 5.24 3.04
N LEU A 17 -8.34 6.44 3.53
CA LEU A 17 -9.34 7.30 2.91
C LEU A 17 -8.91 7.78 1.51
N LEU A 18 -7.62 8.03 1.28
CA LEU A 18 -7.07 8.41 -0.02
C LEU A 18 -7.19 7.31 -1.09
N VAL A 19 -7.34 6.04 -0.70
CA VAL A 19 -7.53 4.94 -1.66
C VAL A 19 -8.77 5.18 -2.53
N VAL A 20 -9.86 5.67 -1.95
CA VAL A 20 -11.13 5.91 -2.65
C VAL A 20 -10.98 6.95 -3.78
N PRO A 21 -10.46 8.18 -3.55
CA PRO A 21 -10.26 9.14 -4.63
C PRO A 21 -9.18 8.70 -5.63
N ILE A 22 -8.18 7.90 -5.23
CA ILE A 22 -7.21 7.32 -6.16
C ILE A 22 -7.92 6.40 -7.17
N VAL A 23 -8.71 5.44 -6.66
CA VAL A 23 -9.45 4.50 -7.51
C VAL A 23 -10.47 5.25 -8.38
N ALA A 24 -11.20 6.22 -7.81
CA ALA A 24 -12.14 7.03 -8.57
C ALA A 24 -11.45 7.84 -9.69
N ALA A 25 -10.25 8.37 -9.44
CA ALA A 25 -9.47 9.10 -10.43
C ALA A 25 -9.01 8.18 -11.58
N LEU A 26 -8.58 6.96 -11.25
CA LEU A 26 -8.19 5.95 -12.26
C LEU A 26 -9.39 5.53 -13.12
N LEU A 27 -10.54 5.27 -12.51
CA LEU A 27 -11.77 4.91 -13.23
C LEU A 27 -12.30 6.05 -14.09
N ALA A 28 -12.04 7.30 -13.71
CA ALA A 28 -12.38 8.50 -14.49
C ALA A 28 -11.29 8.88 -15.54
N ASP A 29 -10.30 8.02 -15.75
CA ASP A 29 -9.15 8.22 -16.64
C ASP A 29 -8.34 9.51 -16.36
N ARG A 30 -8.41 10.02 -15.11
CA ARG A 30 -7.66 11.18 -14.64
C ARG A 30 -6.30 10.75 -14.09
N VAL A 31 -5.47 10.17 -14.96
CA VAL A 31 -4.21 9.52 -14.62
C VAL A 31 -3.24 10.44 -13.88
N ALA A 32 -3.11 11.70 -14.31
CA ALA A 32 -2.24 12.68 -13.65
C ALA A 32 -2.66 12.95 -12.19
N LEU A 33 -3.97 12.99 -11.93
CA LEU A 33 -4.52 13.15 -10.59
C LEU A 33 -4.25 11.89 -9.75
N ALA A 34 -4.47 10.70 -10.33
CA ALA A 34 -4.18 9.44 -9.67
C ALA A 34 -2.69 9.32 -9.29
N LEU A 35 -1.78 9.66 -10.20
CA LEU A 35 -0.33 9.71 -9.93
C LEU A 35 0.00 10.65 -8.76
N ALA A 36 -0.55 11.87 -8.77
CA ALA A 36 -0.31 12.84 -7.71
C ALA A 36 -0.82 12.32 -6.35
N LEU A 37 -2.00 11.70 -6.32
CA LEU A 37 -2.55 11.13 -5.09
C LEU A 37 -1.76 9.91 -4.60
N VAL A 38 -1.31 9.02 -5.49
CA VAL A 38 -0.45 7.88 -5.14
C VAL A 38 0.89 8.37 -4.59
N ALA A 39 1.49 9.38 -5.22
CA ALA A 39 2.73 9.99 -4.73
C ALA A 39 2.53 10.64 -3.34
N LEU A 40 1.42 11.33 -3.12
CA LEU A 40 1.06 11.88 -1.81
C LEU A 40 0.87 10.78 -0.76
N ALA A 41 0.20 9.69 -1.11
CA ALA A 41 0.01 8.55 -0.22
C ALA A 41 1.36 7.90 0.17
N GLY A 42 2.26 7.68 -0.80
CA GLY A 42 3.60 7.13 -0.52
C GLY A 42 4.48 8.08 0.29
N LEU A 43 4.39 9.40 0.05
CA LEU A 43 5.12 10.39 0.85
C LEU A 43 4.59 10.44 2.30
N SER A 44 3.28 10.27 2.48
CA SER A 44 2.65 10.25 3.80
C SER A 44 3.14 9.07 4.66
N ASP A 45 3.43 7.92 4.05
CA ASP A 45 4.03 6.74 4.70
C ASP A 45 5.49 6.93 5.12
N GLY A 46 6.27 7.56 4.25
CA GLY A 46 7.64 7.92 4.63
C GLY A 46 7.65 8.88 5.84
N LEU A 47 6.68 9.80 5.87
CA LEU A 47 6.57 10.83 6.89
C LEU A 47 6.14 10.26 8.24
N ASP A 48 5.06 9.47 8.31
CA ASP A 48 4.58 8.92 9.58
C ASP A 48 5.55 7.90 10.17
N GLY A 49 6.16 7.04 9.36
CA GLY A 49 7.21 6.13 9.78
C GLY A 49 8.46 6.84 10.30
N PHE A 50 8.81 8.00 9.72
CA PHE A 50 9.90 8.84 10.21
C PHE A 50 9.55 9.53 11.54
N LEU A 51 8.35 10.12 11.65
CA LEU A 51 7.88 10.74 12.89
C LEU A 51 7.75 9.73 14.02
N ALA A 52 7.20 8.53 13.77
CA ALA A 52 7.05 7.48 14.76
C ALA A 52 8.40 7.03 15.34
N LYS A 53 9.43 6.91 14.49
CA LYS A 53 10.80 6.56 14.92
C LYS A 53 11.48 7.70 15.68
N ARG A 54 11.37 8.93 15.17
CA ARG A 54 12.08 10.09 15.77
C ARG A 54 11.47 10.53 17.09
N CYS A 55 10.15 10.42 17.23
CA CYS A 55 9.43 10.85 18.43
C CYS A 55 9.14 9.69 19.41
N GLY A 56 9.52 8.45 19.08
CA GLY A 56 9.24 7.28 19.91
C GLY A 56 7.74 6.96 20.05
N TRP A 57 6.90 7.42 19.12
CA TRP A 57 5.45 7.27 19.16
C TRP A 57 4.97 5.95 18.53
N GLN A 58 5.65 4.86 18.87
CA GLN A 58 5.26 3.53 18.41
C GLN A 58 4.10 3.03 19.28
N SER A 59 2.90 3.01 18.70
CA SER A 59 1.72 2.44 19.36
C SER A 59 1.41 1.05 18.78
N ARG A 60 0.91 0.14 19.61
CA ARG A 60 0.51 -1.22 19.18
C ARG A 60 -0.57 -1.17 18.09
N LEU A 61 -1.45 -0.16 18.14
CA LEU A 61 -2.47 0.08 17.11
C LEU A 61 -1.86 0.61 15.81
N GLY A 62 -0.92 1.56 15.88
CA GLY A 62 -0.24 2.12 14.71
C GLY A 62 0.58 1.06 13.97
N GLY A 63 1.30 0.20 14.70
CA GLY A 63 2.04 -0.92 14.10
C GLY A 63 1.18 -1.96 13.38
N LEU A 64 -0.14 -1.98 13.64
CA LEU A 64 -1.12 -2.80 12.92
C LEU A 64 -1.80 -2.03 11.78
N LEU A 65 -2.13 -0.75 12.02
CA LEU A 65 -2.81 0.11 11.06
C LEU A 65 -1.94 0.45 9.85
N ASP A 66 -0.63 0.68 10.04
CA ASP A 66 0.29 0.99 8.94
C ASP A 66 0.36 -0.14 7.90
N PRO A 67 0.70 -1.40 8.28
CA PRO A 67 0.72 -2.50 7.32
C PRO A 67 -0.65 -2.77 6.67
N LEU A 68 -1.75 -2.50 7.38
CA LEU A 68 -3.10 -2.61 6.82
C LEU A 68 -3.36 -1.52 5.78
N ALA A 69 -3.01 -0.26 6.07
CA ALA A 69 -3.20 0.87 5.15
C ALA A 69 -2.40 0.65 3.87
N ASP A 70 -1.15 0.22 3.99
CA ASP A 70 -0.28 -0.09 2.85
C ASP A 70 -0.83 -1.22 1.98
N LYS A 71 -1.24 -2.32 2.60
CA LYS A 71 -1.82 -3.44 1.85
C LYS A 71 -3.12 -3.04 1.16
N LEU A 72 -3.97 -2.28 1.83
CA LEU A 72 -5.21 -1.78 1.21
C LEU A 72 -4.92 -0.91 -0.01
N LEU A 73 -3.94 0.00 0.09
CA LEU A 73 -3.54 0.85 -1.02
C LEU A 73 -2.98 0.01 -2.19
N LEU A 74 -2.02 -0.87 -1.92
CA LEU A 74 -1.39 -1.70 -2.95
C LEU A 74 -2.39 -2.65 -3.62
N VAL A 75 -3.18 -3.39 -2.85
CA VAL A 75 -4.19 -4.31 -3.38
C VAL A 75 -5.19 -3.56 -4.24
N SER A 76 -5.70 -2.42 -3.77
CA SER A 76 -6.67 -1.61 -4.53
C SER A 76 -6.09 -1.10 -5.84
N LEU A 77 -4.83 -0.66 -5.84
CA LEU A 77 -4.12 -0.22 -7.05
C LEU A 77 -3.91 -1.36 -8.03
N PHE A 78 -3.40 -2.51 -7.59
CA PHE A 78 -3.20 -3.68 -8.47
C PHE A 78 -4.51 -4.17 -9.07
N VAL A 79 -5.58 -4.26 -8.28
CA VAL A 79 -6.91 -4.68 -8.77
C VAL A 79 -7.45 -3.67 -9.77
N THR A 80 -7.36 -2.36 -9.47
CA THR A 80 -7.87 -1.32 -10.36
C THR A 80 -7.10 -1.29 -11.68
N LEU A 81 -5.77 -1.37 -11.65
CA LEU A 81 -4.94 -1.41 -12.85
C LEU A 81 -5.20 -2.66 -13.70
N ALA A 82 -5.46 -3.81 -13.06
CA ALA A 82 -5.83 -5.03 -13.77
C ALA A 82 -7.21 -4.91 -14.43
N VAL A 83 -8.20 -4.31 -13.75
CA VAL A 83 -9.54 -4.04 -14.32
C VAL A 83 -9.46 -3.09 -15.50
N LEU A 84 -8.59 -2.07 -15.43
CA LEU A 84 -8.33 -1.14 -16.53
C LEU A 84 -7.46 -1.74 -17.65
N SER A 85 -7.08 -3.03 -17.53
CA SER A 85 -6.19 -3.73 -18.48
C SER A 85 -4.81 -3.06 -18.66
N LEU A 86 -4.40 -2.23 -17.71
CA LEU A 86 -3.07 -1.62 -17.65
C LEU A 86 -2.02 -2.56 -17.05
N LEU A 87 -2.48 -3.59 -16.34
CA LEU A 87 -1.64 -4.65 -15.79
C LEU A 87 -2.24 -6.02 -16.13
N PRO A 88 -1.41 -7.05 -16.40
CA PRO A 88 -1.92 -8.40 -16.58
C PRO A 88 -2.63 -8.88 -15.31
N ALA A 89 -3.85 -9.38 -15.46
CA ALA A 89 -4.65 -9.86 -14.33
C ALA A 89 -3.95 -10.98 -13.54
N TRP A 90 -3.12 -11.80 -14.20
CA TRP A 90 -2.34 -12.83 -13.52
C TRP A 90 -1.32 -12.24 -12.54
N LEU A 91 -0.71 -11.09 -12.84
CA LEU A 91 0.26 -10.45 -11.97
C LEU A 91 -0.44 -9.92 -10.71
N ALA A 92 -1.57 -9.24 -10.90
CA ALA A 92 -2.41 -8.78 -9.79
C ALA A 92 -2.87 -9.96 -8.92
N ALA A 93 -3.32 -11.06 -9.53
CA ALA A 93 -3.75 -12.25 -8.81
C ALA A 93 -2.61 -12.90 -7.99
N VAL A 94 -1.40 -12.98 -8.54
CA VAL A 94 -0.22 -13.50 -7.81
C VAL A 94 0.14 -12.60 -6.64
N VAL A 95 0.19 -11.29 -6.84
CA VAL A 95 0.53 -10.32 -5.79
C VAL A 95 -0.49 -10.37 -4.65
N VAL A 96 -1.78 -10.27 -4.96
CA VAL A 96 -2.86 -10.30 -3.96
C VAL A 96 -2.96 -11.67 -3.30
N GLY A 97 -2.87 -12.75 -4.07
CA GLY A 97 -2.92 -14.13 -3.57
C GLY A 97 -1.79 -14.44 -2.60
N ARG A 98 -0.55 -14.05 -2.93
CA ARG A 98 0.61 -14.17 -2.03
C ARG A 98 0.33 -13.45 -0.71
N ASP A 99 -0.14 -12.21 -0.78
CA ASP A 99 -0.37 -11.40 0.42
C ASP A 99 -1.50 -11.97 1.29
N LEU A 100 -2.54 -12.53 0.69
CA LEU A 100 -3.59 -13.27 1.39
C LEU A 100 -3.03 -14.50 2.09
N ILE A 101 -2.22 -15.31 1.41
CA ILE A 101 -1.60 -16.52 1.99
C ILE A 101 -0.71 -16.15 3.19
N ILE A 102 0.10 -15.09 3.09
CA ILE A 102 0.95 -14.63 4.18
C ILE A 102 0.11 -14.18 5.39
N VAL A 103 -0.96 -13.42 5.15
CA VAL A 103 -1.83 -12.93 6.24
C VAL A 103 -2.61 -14.08 6.87
N SER A 104 -3.27 -14.91 6.07
CA SER A 104 -4.05 -16.04 6.58
C SER A 104 -3.16 -17.06 7.28
N GLY A 105 -1.97 -17.34 6.73
CA GLY A 105 -0.97 -18.21 7.35
C GLY A 105 -0.49 -17.66 8.69
N GLY A 106 -0.18 -16.36 8.76
CA GLY A 106 0.20 -15.69 10.01
C GLY A 106 -0.91 -15.73 11.06
N VAL A 107 -2.16 -15.47 10.67
CA VAL A 107 -3.32 -15.53 11.57
C VAL A 107 -3.60 -16.96 12.05
N ALA A 108 -3.55 -17.94 11.15
CA ALA A 108 -3.75 -19.35 11.49
C ALA A 108 -2.66 -19.84 12.46
N TYR A 109 -1.39 -19.53 12.19
CA TYR A 109 -0.29 -19.87 13.08
C TYR A 109 -0.47 -19.22 14.46
N ASN A 110 -0.80 -17.93 14.49
CA ASN A 110 -1.02 -17.19 15.74
C ASN A 110 -2.17 -17.75 16.58
N SER A 111 -3.19 -18.31 15.93
CA SER A 111 -4.38 -18.85 16.59
C SER A 111 -4.21 -20.32 17.04
N LEU A 112 -3.37 -21.09 16.35
CA LEU A 112 -3.25 -22.54 16.56
C LEU A 112 -1.99 -22.96 17.33
N ILE A 113 -0.88 -22.21 17.21
CA ILE A 113 0.45 -22.65 17.69
C ILE A 113 1.00 -21.70 18.75
N GLY A 114 1.04 -20.40 18.47
CA GLY A 114 1.62 -19.41 19.37
C GLY A 114 1.91 -18.07 18.68
N PRO A 115 2.35 -17.04 19.43
CA PRO A 115 2.52 -15.70 18.90
C PRO A 115 3.56 -15.68 17.77
N VAL A 116 3.12 -15.30 16.56
CA VAL A 116 4.04 -14.98 15.47
C VAL A 116 4.78 -13.72 15.87
N GLN A 117 6.10 -13.80 16.01
CA GLN A 117 6.96 -12.61 16.06
C GLN A 117 7.40 -12.31 14.63
N PRO A 118 6.72 -11.42 13.89
CA PRO A 118 7.13 -11.08 12.55
C PRO A 118 8.46 -10.32 12.62
N GLU A 119 9.56 -11.01 12.35
CA GLU A 119 10.83 -10.33 12.09
C GLU A 119 10.75 -9.67 10.71
N PRO A 120 10.99 -8.35 10.61
CA PRO A 120 10.97 -7.66 9.33
C PRO A 120 12.14 -8.12 8.47
N SER A 121 11.87 -9.06 7.56
CA SER A 121 12.87 -9.52 6.60
C SER A 121 13.13 -8.47 5.51
N GLY A 122 14.40 -8.26 5.14
CA GLY A 122 14.78 -7.32 4.08
C GLY A 122 14.10 -7.62 2.74
N ALA A 123 13.79 -8.90 2.48
CA ALA A 123 13.05 -9.34 1.31
C ALA A 123 11.64 -8.73 1.22
N SER A 124 10.96 -8.54 2.35
CA SER A 124 9.62 -7.95 2.34
C SER A 124 9.64 -6.47 1.98
N LYS A 125 10.68 -5.73 2.39
CA LYS A 125 10.86 -4.31 2.03
C LYS A 125 11.15 -4.14 0.55
N LEU A 126 12.02 -4.99 0.00
CA LEU A 126 12.34 -4.98 -1.43
C LEU A 126 11.11 -5.26 -2.28
N ASN A 127 10.26 -6.22 -1.86
CA ASN A 127 9.03 -6.53 -2.56
C ASN A 127 8.07 -5.33 -2.58
N THR A 128 7.84 -4.67 -1.44
CA THR A 128 6.99 -3.46 -1.38
C THR A 128 7.54 -2.33 -2.24
N LEU A 129 8.86 -2.12 -2.25
CA LEU A 129 9.50 -1.14 -3.12
C LEU A 129 9.28 -1.47 -4.60
N ALA A 130 9.47 -2.74 -4.99
CA ALA A 130 9.26 -3.19 -6.36
C ALA A 130 7.79 -3.02 -6.81
N GLN A 131 6.84 -3.30 -5.92
CA GLN A 131 5.41 -3.09 -6.19
C GLN A 131 5.06 -1.62 -6.38
N LEU A 132 5.56 -0.73 -5.51
CA LEU A 132 5.40 0.72 -5.65
C LEU A 132 6.01 1.24 -6.95
N LEU A 133 7.22 0.79 -7.30
CA LEU A 133 7.87 1.16 -8.55
C LEU A 133 7.10 0.67 -9.78
N CYS A 134 6.57 -0.56 -9.73
CA CYS A 134 5.74 -1.12 -10.81
C CYS A 134 4.45 -0.31 -11.01
N ILE A 135 3.74 0.04 -9.93
CA ILE A 135 2.56 0.90 -10.01
C ILE A 135 2.93 2.27 -10.59
N ALA A 136 4.00 2.88 -10.07
CA ALA A 136 4.45 4.19 -10.52
C ALA A 136 4.85 4.19 -12.00
N SER A 137 5.54 3.14 -12.48
CA SER A 137 5.94 3.02 -13.88
C SER A 137 4.73 2.84 -14.80
N VAL A 138 3.77 1.98 -14.44
CA VAL A 138 2.55 1.75 -15.23
C VAL A 138 1.71 3.03 -15.31
N LEU A 139 1.56 3.74 -14.20
CA LEU A 139 0.84 5.00 -14.18
C LEU A 139 1.55 6.11 -14.97
N PHE A 140 2.88 6.18 -14.88
CA PHE A 140 3.68 7.13 -15.65
C PHE A 140 3.61 6.86 -17.15
N GLU A 141 3.66 5.59 -17.55
CA GLU A 141 3.48 5.15 -18.92
C GLU A 141 2.10 5.56 -19.46
N HIS A 142 1.04 5.26 -18.71
CA HIS A 142 -0.33 5.61 -19.09
C HIS A 142 -0.53 7.14 -19.15
N ALA A 143 0.08 7.89 -18.22
CA ALA A 143 0.00 9.36 -18.20
C ALA A 143 0.82 10.03 -19.31
N SER A 144 1.95 9.45 -19.71
CA SER A 144 2.79 9.95 -20.80
C SER A 144 2.22 9.63 -22.18
N GLY A 145 1.13 8.85 -22.25
CA GLY A 145 0.56 8.34 -23.50
C GLY A 145 1.49 7.38 -24.24
N TRP A 146 2.58 6.96 -23.58
CA TRP A 146 3.61 6.12 -24.15
C TRP A 146 3.18 4.67 -24.04
N ARG A 147 2.25 4.22 -24.91
CA ARG A 147 1.87 2.82 -24.97
C ARG A 147 3.12 1.97 -25.25
N LEU A 148 3.64 1.23 -24.26
CA LEU A 148 4.35 -0.02 -24.54
C LEU A 148 3.26 -1.00 -24.99
N GLY A 149 2.85 -0.86 -26.25
CA GLY A 149 1.98 -1.84 -26.88
C GLY A 149 2.66 -3.21 -26.94
N PRO A 150 1.90 -4.28 -27.20
CA PRO A 150 2.45 -5.33 -28.04
C PRO A 150 2.77 -4.80 -29.44
#